data_AF-A0A9D5J048-F1
#
_entry.id   AF-A0A9D5J048-F1
#
_cell.length_a   1.000
_cell.length_b   1.000
_cell.length_c   1.000
_cell.angle_alpha   90.00
_cell.angle_beta   90.00
_cell.angle_gamma   90.00
#
_symmetry.space_group_name_H-M   'P 1'
#
loop_
_entity.id
_entity.type
_entity.pdbx_description
1 polymer ?
#
loop_
_entity_poly.entity_id
_entity_poly.type
_entity_poly.pdbx_seq_one_letter_code
_entity_poly.pdbx_strand_id
1 'polypeptide(L)'
;MQKTLLLFLLMFIFVVTACTPILIDNPTTLPITETATDIVVPADVEAFEDWKPYQNSLFGLGFQYPSGWLGPDEYISDQDLRVEVGSDVVYPYGTGLESRVYELKNSYYVTIQYSKNSQNDYWKDTYQSLLKLKDGESLSGARSLVIKIRQLNRGSFEGIEYISTLSETAQTEHVYSRQVILFDSQSNIVTIMGTPNNVDLNNATDWRAAYKLVDESNLEVFHKIVDSITIE
;
A
#
# COMPACT_ATOMS: atom_id res chain seq x y z
N MET A 1 64.55 -0.63 29.23
CA MET A 1 64.91 -1.23 27.93
C MET A 1 64.21 -2.59 27.79
N GLN A 2 63.80 -2.94 26.57
CA GLN A 2 63.47 -4.29 26.08
C GLN A 2 62.08 -4.93 26.27
N LYS A 3 60.97 -4.19 26.41
CA LYS A 3 59.62 -4.83 26.22
C LYS A 3 58.57 -4.07 25.39
N THR A 4 58.85 -2.85 24.91
CA THR A 4 57.89 -2.06 24.12
C THR A 4 58.22 -1.99 22.62
N LEU A 5 59.29 -2.65 22.15
CA LEU A 5 59.74 -2.56 20.75
C LEU A 5 59.21 -3.68 19.83
N LEU A 6 58.54 -4.70 20.37
CA LEU A 6 58.09 -5.85 19.57
C LEU A 6 56.65 -5.70 19.01
N LEU A 7 55.87 -4.74 19.52
CA LEU A 7 54.47 -4.57 19.10
C LEU A 7 54.28 -3.58 17.94
N PHE A 8 55.28 -2.75 17.64
CA PHE A 8 55.22 -1.79 16.53
C PHE A 8 55.72 -2.34 15.19
N LEU A 9 56.38 -3.51 15.17
CA LEU A 9 56.93 -4.10 13.94
C LEU A 9 55.95 -5.07 13.24
N LEU A 10 54.80 -5.39 13.85
CA LEU A 10 53.81 -6.30 13.27
C LEU A 10 52.61 -5.59 12.63
N MET A 11 52.59 -4.26 12.61
CA MET A 11 51.47 -3.45 12.09
C MET A 11 51.79 -2.73 10.76
N PHE A 12 52.88 -3.09 10.08
CA PHE A 12 53.33 -2.42 8.85
C PHE A 12 53.52 -3.33 7.63
N ILE A 13 52.98 -4.55 7.66
CA ILE A 13 53.02 -5.48 6.51
C ILE A 13 51.61 -5.99 6.22
N PHE A 14 50.71 -5.10 5.81
CA PHE A 14 49.50 -5.47 5.04
C PHE A 14 48.97 -4.28 4.23
N VAL A 15 49.88 -3.46 3.70
CA VAL A 15 49.55 -2.51 2.63
C VAL A 15 50.34 -2.96 1.42
N VAL A 16 49.67 -2.96 0.27
CA VAL A 16 50.15 -3.33 -1.06
C VAL A 16 50.02 -4.82 -1.41
N THR A 17 48.80 -5.25 -1.72
CA THR A 17 48.59 -6.17 -2.85
C THR A 17 47.48 -5.64 -3.76
N ALA A 18 47.88 -5.33 -4.99
CA ALA A 18 47.12 -5.31 -6.24
C ALA A 18 45.85 -4.43 -6.32
N CYS A 19 46.03 -3.19 -6.79
CA CYS A 19 45.07 -2.60 -7.73
C CYS A 19 45.07 -3.43 -9.02
N THR A 20 44.11 -4.33 -9.18
CA THR A 20 43.66 -4.78 -10.50
C THR A 20 42.52 -3.86 -10.94
N PRO A 21 42.56 -3.28 -12.16
CA PRO A 21 41.39 -2.60 -12.69
C PRO A 21 40.28 -3.64 -12.87
N ILE A 22 39.17 -3.44 -12.16
CA ILE A 22 37.93 -4.16 -12.42
C ILE A 22 37.47 -3.73 -13.81
N LEU A 23 37.50 -4.67 -14.75
CA LEU A 23 36.74 -4.58 -15.99
C LEU A 23 35.29 -4.33 -15.61
N ILE A 24 34.78 -3.14 -15.96
CA ILE A 24 33.34 -2.89 -15.97
C ILE A 24 32.82 -3.71 -17.14
N ASP A 25 32.43 -4.96 -16.87
CA ASP A 25 31.48 -5.65 -17.73
C ASP A 25 30.22 -4.80 -17.71
N ASN A 26 29.82 -4.31 -18.89
CA ASN A 26 28.53 -3.68 -19.09
C ASN A 26 27.46 -4.58 -18.43
N PRO A 27 26.46 -4.02 -17.73
CA PRO A 27 25.35 -4.82 -17.25
C PRO A 27 24.77 -5.52 -18.47
N THR A 28 24.95 -6.84 -18.51
CA THR A 28 24.26 -7.71 -19.45
C THR A 28 22.79 -7.47 -19.15
N THR A 29 22.12 -6.72 -20.02
CA THR A 29 20.66 -6.69 -20.09
C THR A 29 20.24 -8.14 -20.24
N LEU A 30 19.82 -8.75 -19.14
CA LEU A 30 19.08 -9.99 -19.21
C LEU A 30 17.88 -9.72 -20.12
N PRO A 31 17.65 -10.52 -21.17
CA PRO A 31 16.40 -10.43 -21.89
C PRO A 31 15.31 -10.73 -20.86
N ILE A 32 14.47 -9.75 -20.57
CA ILE A 32 13.20 -9.99 -19.89
C ILE A 32 12.37 -10.75 -20.90
N THR A 33 12.52 -12.08 -20.91
CA THR A 33 11.49 -12.95 -21.44
C THR A 33 10.38 -12.95 -20.39
N GLU A 34 9.46 -11.99 -20.51
CA GLU A 34 8.14 -12.11 -19.91
C GLU A 34 7.54 -13.40 -20.46
N THR A 35 7.71 -14.48 -19.69
CA THR A 35 6.86 -15.65 -19.86
C THR A 35 5.53 -15.21 -19.27
N ALA A 36 4.67 -14.61 -20.11
CA ALA A 36 3.28 -14.37 -19.79
C ALA A 36 2.69 -15.72 -19.39
N THR A 37 2.68 -15.96 -18.08
CA THR A 37 1.90 -17.03 -17.50
C THR A 37 0.49 -16.46 -17.50
N ASP A 38 -0.40 -17.08 -18.26
CA ASP A 38 -1.83 -16.75 -18.27
C ASP A 38 -2.34 -16.84 -16.83
N ILE A 39 -2.37 -15.71 -16.13
CA ILE A 39 -3.09 -15.60 -14.87
C ILE A 39 -4.55 -15.61 -15.28
N VAL A 40 -5.21 -16.75 -15.06
CA VAL A 40 -6.65 -16.88 -15.26
C VAL A 40 -7.32 -15.91 -14.31
N VAL A 41 -7.77 -14.79 -14.86
CA VAL A 41 -8.62 -13.81 -14.19
C VAL A 41 -9.86 -14.56 -13.71
N PRO A 42 -10.21 -14.52 -12.41
CA PRO A 42 -11.53 -14.92 -11.99
C PRO A 42 -12.52 -14.02 -12.70
N ALA A 43 -13.36 -14.62 -13.55
CA ALA A 43 -14.48 -13.93 -14.15
C ALA A 43 -15.37 -13.33 -13.05
N ASP A 44 -15.93 -12.16 -13.37
CA ASP A 44 -17.04 -11.48 -12.69
C ASP A 44 -16.67 -10.59 -11.48
N VAL A 45 -15.89 -9.53 -11.74
CA VAL A 45 -16.29 -8.22 -11.20
C VAL A 45 -17.36 -7.70 -12.14
N GLU A 46 -18.61 -8.14 -11.95
CA GLU A 46 -19.74 -7.53 -12.67
C GLU A 46 -19.70 -6.02 -12.42
N ALA A 47 -19.87 -5.22 -13.48
CA ALA A 47 -20.00 -3.79 -13.33
C ALA A 47 -21.17 -3.50 -12.39
N PHE A 48 -20.88 -2.91 -11.22
CA PHE A 48 -21.93 -2.58 -10.26
C PHE A 48 -22.84 -1.50 -10.85
N GLU A 49 -24.02 -1.91 -11.32
CA GLU A 49 -25.02 -0.99 -11.86
C GLU A 49 -25.58 -0.07 -10.75
N ASP A 50 -25.66 -0.57 -9.51
CA ASP A 50 -26.26 0.12 -8.36
C ASP A 50 -25.26 0.44 -7.24
N TRP A 51 -25.34 1.68 -6.73
CA TRP A 51 -24.45 2.24 -5.69
C TRP A 51 -25.24 2.71 -4.47
N LYS A 52 -24.72 2.42 -3.27
CA LYS A 52 -25.33 2.79 -1.99
C LYS A 52 -24.58 3.95 -1.35
N PRO A 53 -25.28 5.00 -0.87
CA PRO A 53 -24.64 6.10 -0.16
C PRO A 53 -24.33 5.70 1.30
N TYR A 54 -23.25 6.29 1.81
CA TYR A 54 -22.87 6.35 3.21
C TYR A 54 -22.81 7.81 3.66
N GLN A 55 -23.26 8.10 4.89
CA GLN A 55 -23.13 9.42 5.50
C GLN A 55 -22.94 9.30 7.02
N ASN A 56 -21.97 10.03 7.56
CA ASN A 56 -21.78 10.21 8.98
C ASN A 56 -21.82 11.70 9.33
N SER A 57 -22.90 12.15 9.98
CA SER A 57 -23.12 13.57 10.29
C SER A 57 -22.22 14.11 11.40
N LEU A 58 -21.65 13.25 12.26
CA LEU A 58 -20.74 13.69 13.32
C LEU A 58 -19.40 14.15 12.73
N PHE A 59 -18.96 13.46 11.67
CA PHE A 59 -17.70 13.74 11.00
C PHE A 59 -17.85 14.52 9.70
N GLY A 60 -19.07 14.68 9.18
CA GLY A 60 -19.31 15.29 7.88
C GLY A 60 -18.89 14.40 6.70
N LEU A 61 -18.44 13.17 6.96
CA LEU A 61 -17.94 12.23 5.96
C LEU A 61 -19.09 11.54 5.22
N GLY A 62 -19.06 11.58 3.90
CA GLY A 62 -19.94 10.81 3.03
C GLY A 62 -19.16 10.17 1.88
N PHE A 63 -19.66 9.06 1.35
CA PHE A 63 -19.15 8.40 0.14
C PHE A 63 -20.19 7.44 -0.44
N GLN A 64 -19.92 6.88 -1.62
CA GLN A 64 -20.72 5.82 -2.23
C GLN A 64 -19.89 4.54 -2.36
N TYR A 65 -20.53 3.39 -2.22
CA TYR A 65 -19.93 2.07 -2.44
C TYR A 65 -20.89 1.15 -3.20
N PRO A 66 -20.40 0.07 -3.82
CA PRO A 66 -21.26 -0.88 -4.51
C PRO A 66 -22.38 -1.42 -3.62
N SER A 67 -23.60 -1.47 -4.15
CA SER A 67 -24.77 -1.96 -3.39
C SER A 67 -24.65 -3.43 -2.97
N GLY A 68 -23.90 -4.24 -3.72
CA GLY A 68 -23.62 -5.65 -3.40
C GLY A 68 -22.49 -5.85 -2.39
N TRP A 69 -21.78 -4.80 -1.97
CA TRP A 69 -20.75 -4.91 -0.94
C TRP A 69 -21.36 -4.92 0.47
N LEU A 70 -20.68 -5.61 1.37
CA LEU A 70 -21.03 -5.71 2.79
C LEU A 70 -20.45 -4.53 3.59
N GLY A 71 -21.05 -4.29 4.75
CA GLY A 71 -20.78 -3.13 5.61
C GLY A 71 -21.82 -2.01 5.47
N PRO A 72 -21.48 -0.77 5.87
CA PRO A 72 -20.21 -0.38 6.50
C PRO A 72 -20.05 -0.96 7.91
N ASP A 73 -18.83 -1.33 8.28
CA ASP A 73 -18.43 -1.36 9.68
C ASP A 73 -17.87 0.00 10.09
N GLU A 74 -18.37 0.56 11.19
CA GLU A 74 -17.97 1.86 11.70
C GLU A 74 -17.27 1.74 13.05
N TYR A 75 -16.16 2.45 13.20
CA TYR A 75 -15.45 2.61 14.45
C TYR A 75 -15.11 4.08 14.68
N ILE A 76 -15.53 4.62 15.82
CA ILE A 76 -15.27 6.01 16.22
C ILE A 76 -14.44 6.00 17.49
N SER A 77 -13.34 6.78 17.48
CA SER A 77 -12.49 7.02 18.64
C SER A 77 -12.09 8.48 18.67
N ASP A 78 -12.58 9.23 19.64
CA ASP A 78 -12.31 10.68 19.79
C ASP A 78 -12.58 11.50 18.51
N GLN A 79 -11.52 11.83 17.77
CA GLN A 79 -11.54 12.64 16.55
C GLN A 79 -11.28 11.79 15.30
N ASP A 80 -11.32 10.46 15.43
CA ASP A 80 -11.11 9.50 14.36
C ASP A 80 -12.39 8.74 14.05
N LEU A 81 -12.73 8.66 12.77
CA LEU A 81 -13.74 7.78 12.19
C LEU A 81 -13.04 6.81 11.25
N ARG A 82 -13.26 5.51 11.43
CA ARG A 82 -12.92 4.46 10.48
C ARG A 82 -14.21 3.82 9.96
N VAL A 83 -14.27 3.63 8.65
CA VAL A 83 -15.36 2.96 7.95
C VAL A 83 -14.76 1.90 7.03
N GLU A 84 -15.30 0.69 7.03
CA GLU A 84 -14.88 -0.37 6.11
C GLU A 84 -16.06 -0.96 5.35
N VAL A 85 -15.89 -1.14 4.05
CA VAL A 85 -16.81 -1.85 3.16
C VAL A 85 -16.01 -2.85 2.33
N GLY A 86 -16.64 -3.92 1.87
CA GLY A 86 -15.94 -4.92 1.07
C GLY A 86 -16.84 -5.87 0.31
N SER A 87 -16.27 -6.55 -0.68
CA SER A 87 -16.98 -7.53 -1.49
C SER A 87 -17.31 -8.83 -0.75
N ASP A 88 -16.72 -9.04 0.43
CA ASP A 88 -16.92 -10.20 1.31
C ASP A 88 -17.11 -9.72 2.76
N VAL A 89 -17.29 -10.62 3.72
CA VAL A 89 -17.64 -10.32 5.12
C VAL A 89 -16.71 -9.25 5.70
N VAL A 90 -17.30 -8.14 6.15
CA VAL A 90 -16.62 -7.07 6.88
C VAL A 90 -16.78 -7.32 8.37
N TYR A 91 -15.67 -7.28 9.09
CA TYR A 91 -15.62 -7.55 10.52
C TYR A 91 -15.44 -6.27 11.32
N PRO A 92 -16.03 -6.18 12.54
CA PRO A 92 -15.79 -5.06 13.45
C PRO A 92 -14.30 -4.78 13.65
N TYR A 93 -13.92 -3.50 13.65
CA TYR A 93 -12.57 -3.10 13.99
C TYR A 93 -12.11 -3.74 15.32
N GLY A 94 -10.91 -4.32 15.31
CA GLY A 94 -10.36 -5.06 16.46
C GLY A 94 -10.70 -6.56 16.48
N THR A 95 -11.51 -7.08 15.55
CA THR A 95 -11.74 -8.52 15.40
C THR A 95 -10.42 -9.24 15.08
N GLY A 96 -10.03 -10.22 15.89
CA GLY A 96 -8.80 -11.00 15.72
C GLY A 96 -8.83 -11.88 14.47
N LEU A 97 -7.64 -12.19 13.92
CA LEU A 97 -7.50 -12.94 12.67
C LEU A 97 -8.12 -14.35 12.76
N GLU A 98 -8.08 -14.97 13.94
CA GLU A 98 -8.66 -16.27 14.23
C GLU A 98 -10.19 -16.29 14.17
N SER A 99 -10.82 -15.12 14.29
CA SER A 99 -12.27 -14.95 14.26
C SER A 99 -12.78 -14.56 12.87
N ARG A 100 -11.87 -14.23 11.93
CA ARG A 100 -12.22 -13.82 10.57
C ARG A 100 -12.26 -15.04 9.67
N VAL A 101 -13.43 -15.30 9.09
CA VAL A 101 -13.65 -16.31 8.05
C VAL A 101 -14.06 -15.60 6.77
N TYR A 102 -13.23 -15.70 5.74
CA TYR A 102 -13.52 -15.15 4.41
C TYR A 102 -14.05 -16.26 3.51
N GLU A 103 -15.14 -15.99 2.81
CA GLU A 103 -15.84 -16.95 1.98
C GLU A 103 -15.47 -16.80 0.51
N LEU A 104 -15.26 -15.55 0.06
CA LEU A 104 -14.99 -15.24 -1.33
C LEU A 104 -13.49 -15.13 -1.59
N LYS A 105 -13.03 -15.83 -2.63
CA LYS A 105 -11.66 -15.68 -3.14
C LYS A 105 -11.52 -14.37 -3.90
N ASN A 106 -10.33 -13.77 -3.83
CA ASN A 106 -10.01 -12.52 -4.52
C ASN A 106 -10.97 -11.37 -4.15
N SER A 107 -11.44 -11.39 -2.90
CA SER A 107 -12.23 -10.31 -2.32
C SER A 107 -11.45 -9.00 -2.26
N TYR A 108 -12.17 -7.88 -2.18
CA TYR A 108 -11.57 -6.55 -2.08
C TYR A 108 -12.28 -5.70 -1.03
N TYR A 109 -11.50 -5.00 -0.22
CA TYR A 109 -11.99 -4.17 0.87
C TYR A 109 -11.51 -2.74 0.69
N VAL A 110 -12.34 -1.79 1.06
CA VAL A 110 -11.97 -0.38 1.15
C VAL A 110 -12.21 0.11 2.57
N THR A 111 -11.12 0.42 3.27
CA THR A 111 -11.15 1.16 4.53
C THR A 111 -10.98 2.65 4.25
N ILE A 112 -11.88 3.48 4.78
CA ILE A 112 -11.77 4.93 4.79
C ILE A 112 -11.61 5.36 6.24
N GLN A 113 -10.59 6.15 6.54
CA GLN A 113 -10.41 6.77 7.83
C GLN A 113 -10.33 8.28 7.69
N TYR A 114 -11.07 8.99 8.53
CA TYR A 114 -11.06 10.43 8.63
C TYR A 114 -10.68 10.85 10.06
N SER A 115 -9.68 11.72 10.16
CA SER A 115 -9.16 12.24 11.41
C SER A 115 -9.28 13.76 11.43
N LYS A 116 -10.02 14.31 12.40
CA LYS A 116 -10.14 15.76 12.60
C LYS A 116 -8.93 16.30 13.35
N ASN A 117 -8.33 17.39 12.85
CA ASN A 117 -7.20 18.08 13.49
C ASN A 117 -6.12 17.09 14.01
N SER A 118 -5.72 16.16 13.14
CA SER A 118 -4.86 15.05 13.52
C SER A 118 -3.48 15.55 13.95
N GLN A 119 -3.07 15.14 15.15
CA GLN A 119 -1.70 15.35 15.67
C GLN A 119 -0.80 14.13 15.39
N ASN A 120 -1.32 13.11 14.69
CA ASN A 120 -0.57 11.92 14.35
C ASN A 120 0.35 12.24 13.18
N ASP A 121 1.64 11.97 13.35
CA ASP A 121 2.69 12.28 12.38
C ASP A 121 3.19 11.05 11.59
N TYR A 122 2.63 9.86 11.84
CA TYR A 122 3.08 8.58 11.27
C TYR A 122 3.14 8.58 9.74
N TRP A 123 2.23 9.30 9.07
CA TRP A 123 2.15 9.39 7.62
C TRP A 123 3.18 10.34 7.00
N LYS A 124 3.78 11.25 7.78
CA LYS A 124 4.59 12.38 7.26
C LYS A 124 5.76 11.89 6.43
N ASP A 125 6.51 10.92 6.93
CA ASP A 125 7.70 10.41 6.24
C ASP A 125 7.34 9.76 4.90
N THR A 126 6.27 8.95 4.86
CA THR A 126 5.77 8.34 3.63
C THR A 126 5.30 9.42 2.66
N TYR A 127 4.50 10.38 3.12
CA TYR A 127 3.98 11.45 2.27
C TYR A 127 5.10 12.32 1.67
N GLN A 128 6.07 12.75 2.48
CA GLN A 128 7.22 13.53 2.03
C GLN A 128 8.11 12.76 1.06
N SER A 129 8.19 11.45 1.21
CA SER A 129 8.90 10.60 0.26
C SER A 129 8.16 10.53 -1.08
N LEU A 130 6.83 10.35 -1.07
CA LEU A 130 5.99 10.31 -2.26
C LEU A 130 6.00 11.64 -3.04
N LEU A 131 6.09 12.79 -2.35
CA LEU A 131 6.18 14.09 -3.02
C LEU A 131 7.42 14.23 -3.92
N LYS A 132 8.50 13.50 -3.61
CA LYS A 132 9.77 13.55 -4.36
C LYS A 132 9.77 12.63 -5.59
N LEU A 133 8.83 11.71 -5.66
CA LEU A 133 8.70 10.75 -6.75
C LEU A 133 7.87 11.32 -7.90
N LYS A 134 8.16 10.90 -9.12
CA LYS A 134 7.26 11.02 -10.26
C LYS A 134 6.24 9.90 -10.24
N ASP A 135 5.16 10.07 -11.00
CA ASP A 135 4.15 9.03 -11.17
C ASP A 135 4.79 7.78 -11.79
N GLY A 136 4.52 6.62 -11.20
CA GLY A 136 5.13 5.34 -11.52
C GLY A 136 6.48 5.06 -10.86
N GLU A 137 7.13 6.04 -10.22
CA GLU A 137 8.37 5.81 -9.48
C GLU A 137 8.10 5.18 -8.11
N SER A 138 9.08 4.41 -7.63
CA SER A 138 8.99 3.67 -6.38
C SER A 138 10.14 3.95 -5.44
N LEU A 139 9.89 3.86 -4.13
CA LEU A 139 10.88 3.90 -3.07
C LEU A 139 10.81 2.60 -2.27
N SER A 140 11.92 1.88 -2.20
CA SER A 140 12.06 0.66 -1.41
C SER A 140 12.80 0.95 -0.10
N GLY A 141 12.23 0.50 1.01
CA GLY A 141 12.84 0.48 2.33
C GLY A 141 13.14 -0.95 2.81
N ALA A 142 13.53 -1.08 4.07
CA ALA A 142 13.89 -2.39 4.64
C ALA A 142 12.73 -3.40 4.66
N ARG A 143 11.48 -2.93 4.74
CA ARG A 143 10.28 -3.78 4.87
C ARG A 143 9.16 -3.46 3.87
N SER A 144 9.21 -2.29 3.24
CA SER A 144 8.13 -1.80 2.39
C SER A 144 8.67 -1.28 1.07
N LEU A 145 7.82 -1.36 0.06
CA LEU A 145 7.97 -0.72 -1.24
C LEU A 145 6.74 0.16 -1.43
N VAL A 146 6.97 1.45 -1.68
CA VAL A 146 5.90 2.39 -2.03
C VAL A 146 6.06 2.82 -3.48
N ILE A 147 4.96 2.91 -4.22
CA ILE A 147 4.93 3.30 -5.64
C ILE A 147 3.96 4.46 -5.78
N LYS A 148 4.42 5.61 -6.27
CA LYS A 148 3.52 6.74 -6.52
C LYS A 148 2.66 6.47 -7.74
N ILE A 149 1.35 6.68 -7.64
CA ILE A 149 0.43 6.55 -8.76
C ILE A 149 0.14 7.91 -9.37
N ARG A 150 -0.39 8.84 -8.56
CA ARG A 150 -0.72 10.20 -9.02
C ARG A 150 -0.92 11.16 -7.85
N GLN A 151 -0.81 12.45 -8.14
CA GLN A 151 -1.30 13.50 -7.25
C GLN A 151 -2.82 13.64 -7.36
N LEU A 152 -3.49 13.95 -6.25
CA LEU A 152 -4.94 14.08 -6.15
C LEU A 152 -5.33 15.39 -5.45
N ASN A 153 -6.40 16.00 -5.95
CA ASN A 153 -7.07 17.13 -5.31
C ASN A 153 -8.56 16.82 -5.21
N ARG A 154 -9.16 16.99 -4.03
CA ARG A 154 -10.57 16.71 -3.73
C ARG A 154 -11.11 17.79 -2.81
N GLY A 155 -11.81 18.78 -3.39
CA GLY A 155 -12.29 19.93 -2.63
C GLY A 155 -11.14 20.71 -2.00
N SER A 156 -11.18 20.89 -0.67
CA SER A 156 -10.10 21.51 0.12
C SER A 156 -8.94 20.57 0.44
N PHE A 157 -9.03 19.30 0.05
CA PHE A 157 -8.01 18.30 0.33
C PHE A 157 -7.06 18.11 -0.86
N GLU A 158 -5.78 18.01 -0.55
CA GLU A 158 -4.72 17.68 -1.50
C GLU A 158 -3.95 16.46 -1.00
N GLY A 159 -3.44 15.65 -1.92
CA GLY A 159 -2.65 14.50 -1.54
C GLY A 159 -2.27 13.58 -2.68
N ILE A 160 -2.07 12.29 -2.37
CA ILE A 160 -1.41 11.34 -3.29
C ILE A 160 -2.12 9.98 -3.25
N GLU A 161 -2.31 9.40 -4.42
CA GLU A 161 -2.58 7.97 -4.60
C GLU A 161 -1.25 7.22 -4.78
N TYR A 162 -1.07 6.13 -4.06
CA TYR A 162 0.13 5.30 -4.08
C TYR A 162 -0.21 3.83 -3.81
N ILE A 163 0.70 2.93 -4.14
CA ILE A 163 0.64 1.52 -3.73
C ILE A 163 1.66 1.30 -2.63
N SER A 164 1.29 0.54 -1.60
CA SER A 164 2.19 0.05 -0.57
C SER A 164 2.20 -1.48 -0.57
N THR A 165 3.38 -2.06 -0.67
CA THR A 165 3.61 -3.50 -0.66
C THR A 165 4.92 -3.83 0.05
N LEU A 166 5.27 -5.11 0.14
CA LEU A 166 6.54 -5.55 0.70
C LEU A 166 7.71 -5.26 -0.23
N SER A 167 8.86 -4.90 0.36
CA SER A 167 10.12 -4.89 -0.38
C SER A 167 10.57 -6.31 -0.73
N GLU A 168 11.43 -6.45 -1.74
CA GLU A 168 11.97 -7.76 -2.18
C GLU A 168 12.69 -8.54 -1.06
N THR A 169 13.15 -7.84 -0.03
CA THR A 169 13.89 -8.43 1.09
C THR A 169 13.02 -8.75 2.30
N ALA A 170 11.75 -8.37 2.30
CA ALA A 170 10.86 -8.60 3.44
C ALA A 170 10.36 -10.05 3.46
N GLN A 171 10.36 -10.66 4.66
CA GLN A 171 9.92 -12.04 4.88
C GLN A 171 8.80 -12.07 5.92
N THR A 172 7.67 -11.47 5.58
CA THR A 172 6.45 -11.45 6.40
C THR A 172 5.26 -11.94 5.58
N GLU A 173 4.06 -11.96 6.17
CA GLU A 173 2.82 -12.18 5.43
C GLU A 173 2.70 -11.20 4.25
N HIS A 174 2.13 -11.67 3.14
CA HIS A 174 1.97 -10.87 1.92
C HIS A 174 1.12 -9.64 2.18
N VAL A 175 1.60 -8.48 1.75
CA VAL A 175 0.89 -7.20 1.87
C VAL A 175 0.91 -6.49 0.52
N TYR A 176 -0.26 -6.08 0.07
CA TYR A 176 -0.45 -5.22 -1.09
C TYR A 176 -1.67 -4.35 -0.84
N SER A 177 -1.54 -3.04 -1.04
CA SER A 177 -2.63 -2.10 -0.85
C SER A 177 -2.49 -0.90 -1.76
N ARG A 178 -3.60 -0.48 -2.35
CA ARG A 178 -3.73 0.84 -2.98
C ARG A 178 -4.21 1.83 -1.95
N GLN A 179 -3.54 2.96 -1.85
CA GLN A 179 -3.78 3.94 -0.80
C GLN A 179 -3.93 5.33 -1.39
N VAL A 180 -4.81 6.11 -0.78
CA VAL A 180 -4.93 7.54 -0.97
C VAL A 180 -4.74 8.19 0.39
N ILE A 181 -3.91 9.23 0.43
CA ILE A 181 -3.78 10.09 1.60
C ILE A 181 -4.04 11.53 1.19
N LEU A 182 -4.90 12.22 1.93
CA LEU A 182 -5.40 13.55 1.63
C LEU A 182 -5.36 14.43 2.89
N PHE A 183 -4.96 15.69 2.72
CA PHE A 183 -4.83 16.68 3.79
C PHE A 183 -5.52 17.98 3.42
N ASP A 184 -6.12 18.64 4.40
CA ASP A 184 -6.54 20.03 4.25
C ASP A 184 -5.64 21.00 5.05
N SER A 185 -5.92 22.29 4.92
CA SER A 185 -5.21 23.34 5.66
C SER A 185 -5.47 23.34 7.17
N GLN A 186 -6.44 22.56 7.65
CA GLN A 186 -6.85 22.48 9.06
C GLN A 186 -6.25 21.26 9.76
N SER A 187 -5.32 20.55 9.13
CA SER A 187 -4.74 19.29 9.62
C SER A 187 -5.76 18.16 9.74
N ASN A 188 -6.86 18.22 8.98
CA ASN A 188 -7.72 17.06 8.80
C ASN A 188 -7.07 16.11 7.80
N ILE A 189 -7.24 14.81 8.04
CA ILE A 189 -6.63 13.76 7.21
C ILE A 189 -7.71 12.79 6.77
N VAL A 190 -7.70 12.43 5.49
CA VAL A 190 -8.43 11.28 4.96
C VAL A 190 -7.41 10.28 4.45
N THR A 191 -7.48 9.05 4.95
CA THR A 191 -6.79 7.90 4.36
C THR A 191 -7.81 6.94 3.80
N ILE A 192 -7.55 6.41 2.61
CA ILE A 192 -8.40 5.43 1.94
C ILE A 192 -7.49 4.31 1.51
N MET A 193 -7.83 3.09 1.87
CA MET A 193 -7.01 1.92 1.60
C MET A 193 -7.86 0.83 0.95
N GLY A 194 -7.56 0.54 -0.31
CA GLY A 194 -8.04 -0.60 -1.05
C GLY A 194 -7.10 -1.80 -0.81
N THR A 195 -7.66 -2.95 -0.44
CA THR A 195 -6.88 -4.14 -0.07
C THR A 195 -7.48 -5.39 -0.70
N PRO A 196 -6.75 -6.05 -1.61
CA PRO A 196 -7.05 -7.42 -2.01
C PRO A 196 -6.95 -8.35 -0.81
N ASN A 197 -7.92 -9.24 -0.66
CA ASN A 197 -8.00 -10.17 0.47
C ASN A 197 -8.44 -11.56 0.00
N ASN A 198 -8.04 -12.59 0.76
CA ASN A 198 -8.27 -14.00 0.41
C ASN A 198 -7.85 -14.32 -1.05
N VAL A 199 -6.73 -13.76 -1.49
CA VAL A 199 -6.22 -13.87 -2.87
C VAL A 199 -5.85 -15.33 -3.17
N ASP A 200 -6.27 -15.81 -4.33
CA ASP A 200 -5.88 -17.14 -4.82
C ASP A 200 -4.44 -17.11 -5.35
N LEU A 201 -3.58 -17.93 -4.75
CA LEU A 201 -2.16 -18.05 -5.11
C LEU A 201 -1.85 -19.37 -5.84
N ASN A 202 -2.84 -20.23 -6.08
CA ASN A 202 -2.63 -21.59 -6.58
C ASN A 202 -1.88 -21.65 -7.92
N ASN A 203 -1.86 -20.55 -8.69
CA ASN A 203 -1.16 -20.45 -9.98
C ASN A 203 -0.10 -19.33 -10.03
N ALA A 204 0.18 -18.66 -8.90
CA ALA A 204 1.05 -17.48 -8.87
C ALA A 204 2.42 -17.84 -8.29
N THR A 205 3.43 -17.94 -9.14
CA THR A 205 4.84 -17.95 -8.72
C THR A 205 5.27 -16.58 -8.17
N ASP A 206 4.57 -15.52 -8.59
CA ASP A 206 4.71 -14.16 -8.06
C ASP A 206 3.41 -13.75 -7.34
N TRP A 207 3.42 -13.82 -6.02
CA TRP A 207 2.28 -13.40 -5.20
C TRP A 207 1.92 -11.94 -5.46
N ARG A 208 2.89 -11.06 -5.75
CA ARG A 208 2.64 -9.63 -5.96
C ARG A 208 1.83 -9.42 -7.24
N ALA A 209 2.11 -10.20 -8.28
CA ALA A 209 1.32 -10.19 -9.51
C ALA A 209 -0.13 -10.61 -9.27
N ALA A 210 -0.37 -11.63 -8.42
CA ALA A 210 -1.74 -12.05 -8.07
C ALA A 210 -2.50 -10.96 -7.32
N TYR A 211 -1.89 -10.34 -6.30
CA TYR A 211 -2.52 -9.23 -5.57
C TYR A 211 -2.76 -8.01 -6.46
N LYS A 212 -1.79 -7.67 -7.31
CA LYS A 212 -1.93 -6.59 -8.29
C LYS A 212 -3.11 -6.82 -9.24
N LEU A 213 -3.29 -8.05 -9.72
CA LEU A 213 -4.41 -8.38 -10.60
C LEU A 213 -5.78 -8.13 -9.94
N VAL A 214 -5.92 -8.54 -8.67
CA VAL A 214 -7.15 -8.30 -7.90
C VAL A 214 -7.36 -6.81 -7.61
N ASP A 215 -6.29 -6.05 -7.36
CA ASP A 215 -6.37 -4.60 -7.22
C ASP A 215 -6.79 -3.91 -8.52
N GLU A 216 -6.18 -4.28 -9.64
CA GLU A 216 -6.48 -3.70 -10.96
C GLU A 216 -7.90 -4.05 -11.43
N SER A 217 -8.44 -5.23 -11.09
CA SER A 217 -9.83 -5.58 -11.39
C SER A 217 -10.84 -4.76 -10.58
N ASN A 218 -10.43 -4.20 -9.44
CA ASN A 218 -11.25 -3.35 -8.58
C ASN A 218 -10.94 -1.85 -8.73
N LEU A 219 -10.09 -1.47 -9.69
CA LEU A 219 -9.59 -0.10 -9.82
C LEU A 219 -10.70 0.93 -10.05
N GLU A 220 -11.66 0.62 -10.93
CA GLU A 220 -12.80 1.51 -11.21
C GLU A 220 -13.66 1.70 -9.97
N VAL A 221 -13.91 0.62 -9.22
CA VAL A 221 -14.68 0.67 -7.98
C VAL A 221 -13.96 1.51 -6.94
N PHE A 222 -12.67 1.29 -6.74
CA PHE A 222 -11.84 2.06 -5.82
C PHE A 222 -11.85 3.55 -6.18
N HIS A 223 -11.63 3.91 -7.44
CA HIS A 223 -11.66 5.30 -7.88
C HIS A 223 -13.04 5.92 -7.72
N LYS A 224 -14.12 5.21 -8.01
CA LYS A 224 -15.47 5.74 -7.81
C LYS A 224 -15.81 5.97 -6.33
N ILE A 225 -15.33 5.11 -5.42
CA ILE A 225 -15.42 5.36 -3.98
C ILE A 225 -14.65 6.63 -3.62
N VAL A 226 -13.37 6.74 -4.01
CA VAL A 226 -12.52 7.91 -3.76
C VAL A 226 -13.14 9.21 -4.30
N ASP A 227 -13.69 9.16 -5.51
CA ASP A 227 -14.27 10.31 -6.21
C ASP A 227 -15.60 10.76 -5.61
N SER A 228 -16.30 9.86 -4.92
CA SER A 228 -17.57 10.14 -4.25
C SER A 228 -17.42 10.74 -2.84
N ILE A 229 -16.18 10.86 -2.32
CA ILE A 229 -15.96 11.34 -0.96
C ILE A 229 -16.37 12.81 -0.82
N THR A 230 -17.19 13.06 0.19
CA THR A 230 -17.61 14.40 0.62
C THR A 230 -17.25 14.60 2.09
N ILE A 231 -16.81 15.80 2.43
CA ILE A 231 -16.54 16.22 3.81
C ILE A 231 -17.15 17.61 3.98
N GLU A 232 -18.12 17.71 4.89
CA GLU A 232 -18.87 18.94 5.23
C GLU A 232 -18.32 19.68 6.45
#